data_AF-A0A7T8H0T5-F1
#
_entry.id   AF-A0A7T8H0T5-F1
#
_cell.length_a   1.000
_cell.length_b   1.000
_cell.length_c   1.000
_cell.angle_alpha   90.00
_cell.angle_beta   90.00
_cell.angle_gamma   90.00
#
_symmetry.space_group_name_H-M   'P 1'
#
loop_
_entity.id
_entity.type
_entity.pdbx_description
1 polymer ?
#
loop_
_entity_poly.entity_id
_entity_poly.type
_entity_poly.pdbx_seq_one_letter_code
_entity_poly.pdbx_strand_id
1 'polypeptide(L)'
;ANQWVKRGISFIPCLYPYDYPAGNRFDAYLAVYSSDGSVLVSVGGIEMGQGLNTKVTQVVAKEFGIPVSKIKVTASTTLTSPENTTTGGSMGSESCASVSVSFQLAIKS
;
A
#
# COMPACT_ATOMS: atom_id res chain seq x y z
N ALA A 1 10.86 48.02 -22.40
CA ALA A 1 9.97 47.19 -21.57
C ALA A 1 8.85 46.63 -22.45
N ASN A 2 8.57 45.32 -22.41
CA ASN A 2 7.50 44.73 -23.24
C ASN A 2 6.13 45.31 -22.83
N GLN A 3 5.44 45.97 -23.76
CA GLN A 3 4.17 46.68 -23.47
C GLN A 3 2.96 45.75 -23.45
N TRP A 4 2.99 44.66 -24.22
CA TRP A 4 1.82 43.80 -24.48
C TRP A 4 1.91 42.40 -23.87
N VAL A 5 3.10 41.98 -23.44
CA VAL A 5 3.32 40.67 -22.80
C VAL A 5 4.20 40.85 -21.58
N LYS A 6 3.73 40.38 -20.43
CA LYS A 6 4.47 40.36 -19.17
C LYS A 6 4.75 38.91 -18.76
N ARG A 7 5.85 38.70 -18.03
CA ARG A 7 6.17 37.43 -17.39
C ARG A 7 6.13 37.62 -15.88
N GLY A 8 5.59 36.63 -15.17
CA GLY A 8 5.60 36.57 -13.71
C GLY A 8 6.21 35.25 -13.27
N ILE A 9 6.83 35.26 -12.09
CA ILE A 9 7.28 34.07 -11.39
C ILE A 9 6.59 34.07 -10.02
N SER A 10 6.14 32.91 -9.57
CA SER A 10 5.52 32.73 -8.25
C SER A 10 6.04 31.45 -7.62
N PHE A 11 6.18 31.47 -6.30
CA PHE A 11 6.55 30.33 -5.48
C PHE A 11 5.61 30.30 -4.27
N ILE A 12 4.96 29.16 -4.04
CA ILE A 12 4.04 28.95 -2.92
C ILE A 12 4.48 27.67 -2.21
N PRO A 13 5.00 27.73 -0.98
CA PRO A 13 5.33 26.53 -0.23
C PRO A 13 4.04 25.77 0.17
N CYS A 14 4.12 24.45 0.22
CA CYS A 14 3.03 23.59 0.66
C CYS A 14 3.49 22.71 1.83
N LEU A 15 2.70 22.68 2.90
CA LEU A 15 2.82 21.73 3.99
C LEU A 15 1.48 21.00 4.13
N TYR A 16 1.50 19.68 4.00
CA TYR A 16 0.33 18.83 4.21
C TYR A 16 0.56 17.97 5.46
N PRO A 17 -0.07 18.27 6.60
CA PRO A 17 0.04 17.44 7.79
C PRO A 17 -0.57 16.06 7.51
N TYR A 18 0.14 15.01 7.89
CA TYR A 18 -0.21 13.61 7.65
C TYR A 18 -0.21 12.87 8.98
N ASP A 19 -1.30 12.17 9.29
CA ASP A 19 -1.50 11.42 10.54
C ASP A 19 -2.45 10.23 10.31
N TYR A 20 -2.40 9.22 11.17
CA TYR A 20 -3.29 8.05 11.15
C TYR A 20 -4.42 8.21 12.18
N PRO A 21 -5.65 8.56 11.75
CA PRO A 21 -6.74 8.79 12.69
C PRO A 21 -7.14 7.51 13.42
N ALA A 22 -7.63 7.66 14.65
CA ALA A 22 -8.17 6.56 15.43
C ALA A 22 -9.25 5.83 14.63
N GLY A 23 -9.07 4.52 14.43
CA GLY A 23 -9.96 3.68 13.61
C GLY A 23 -9.51 3.47 12.16
N ASN A 24 -8.40 4.07 11.71
CA ASN A 24 -7.78 3.69 10.43
C ASN A 24 -7.19 2.29 10.54
N ARG A 25 -7.97 1.29 10.11
CA ARG A 25 -7.62 -0.14 10.22
C ARG A 25 -7.73 -0.83 8.87
N PHE A 26 -6.71 -1.62 8.57
CA PHE A 26 -6.69 -2.53 7.43
C PHE A 26 -6.25 -3.90 7.90
N ASP A 27 -6.66 -4.90 7.15
CA ASP A 27 -6.30 -6.29 7.34
C ASP A 27 -5.59 -6.81 6.09
N ALA A 28 -4.79 -7.85 6.30
CA ALA A 28 -4.09 -8.55 5.23
C ALA A 28 -4.19 -10.06 5.44
N TYR A 29 -4.28 -10.78 4.32
CA TYR A 29 -4.22 -12.22 4.26
C TYR A 29 -3.06 -12.64 3.36
N LEU A 30 -2.20 -13.50 3.89
CA LEU A 30 -1.08 -14.09 3.18
C LEU A 30 -1.21 -15.60 3.14
N ALA A 31 -0.99 -16.19 1.96
CA ALA A 31 -0.84 -17.63 1.81
C ALA A 31 0.47 -17.94 1.10
N VAL A 32 1.30 -18.78 1.71
CA VAL A 32 2.55 -19.28 1.13
C VAL A 32 2.30 -20.68 0.59
N TYR A 33 2.53 -20.89 -0.71
CA TYR A 33 2.38 -22.20 -1.33
C TYR A 33 3.64 -23.04 -1.12
N SER A 34 3.51 -24.21 -0.50
CA SER A 34 4.64 -25.08 -0.17
C SER A 34 5.32 -25.71 -1.39
N SER A 35 4.64 -25.81 -2.53
CA SER A 35 5.15 -26.46 -3.74
C SER A 35 6.23 -25.65 -4.47
N ASP A 36 6.11 -24.33 -4.51
CA ASP A 36 7.00 -23.44 -5.28
C ASP A 36 7.51 -22.23 -4.48
N GLY A 37 7.02 -22.06 -3.26
CA GLY A 37 7.30 -20.92 -2.39
C GLY A 37 6.73 -19.61 -2.92
N SER A 38 5.73 -19.65 -3.78
CA SER A 38 4.99 -18.45 -4.21
C SER A 38 4.08 -17.95 -3.10
N VAL A 39 3.77 -16.66 -3.13
CA VAL A 39 3.01 -15.97 -2.08
C VAL A 39 1.79 -15.28 -2.68
N LEU A 40 0.61 -15.63 -2.19
CA LEU A 40 -0.63 -14.90 -2.45
C LEU A 40 -0.83 -13.86 -1.35
N VAL A 41 -1.20 -12.65 -1.75
CA VAL A 41 -1.46 -11.54 -0.84
C VAL A 41 -2.81 -10.93 -1.16
N SER A 42 -3.65 -10.74 -0.15
CA SER A 42 -4.89 -9.97 -0.22
C SER A 42 -4.85 -8.92 0.88
N VAL A 43 -5.16 -7.68 0.55
CA VAL A 43 -5.24 -6.58 1.53
C VAL A 43 -6.62 -5.94 1.46
N GLY A 44 -7.01 -5.25 2.53
CA GLY A 44 -8.28 -4.54 2.59
C GLY A 44 -8.41 -3.30 1.71
N GLY A 45 -7.28 -2.68 1.35
CA GLY A 45 -7.26 -1.45 0.57
C GLY A 45 -7.65 -1.66 -0.89
N ILE A 46 -8.26 -0.64 -1.50
CA ILE A 46 -8.75 -0.68 -2.88
C ILE A 46 -7.72 -0.03 -3.81
N GLU A 47 -7.24 -0.79 -4.79
CA GLU A 47 -6.47 -0.25 -5.91
C GLU A 47 -7.39 0.52 -6.86
N MET A 48 -7.07 1.80 -7.06
CA MET A 48 -7.81 2.72 -7.93
C MET A 48 -6.88 3.57 -8.81
N GLY A 49 -5.62 3.14 -8.97
CA GLY A 49 -4.60 3.79 -9.79
C GLY A 49 -3.45 4.43 -9.01
N GLN A 50 -3.50 4.39 -7.67
CA GLN A 50 -2.45 4.91 -6.80
C GLN A 50 -1.24 3.97 -6.65
N GLY A 51 -1.34 2.72 -7.12
CA GLY A 51 -0.25 1.74 -7.05
C GLY A 51 -0.11 1.10 -5.67
N LEU A 52 -1.21 0.96 -4.93
CA LEU A 52 -1.27 0.28 -3.64
C LEU A 52 -0.80 -1.17 -3.75
N ASN A 53 -1.30 -1.91 -4.73
CA ASN A 53 -0.94 -3.31 -4.93
C ASN A 53 0.53 -3.47 -5.30
N THR A 54 1.06 -2.55 -6.10
CA THR A 54 2.49 -2.52 -6.43
C THR A 54 3.35 -2.31 -5.19
N LYS A 55 2.96 -1.37 -4.33
CA LYS A 55 3.67 -1.09 -3.08
C LYS A 55 3.64 -2.28 -2.12
N VAL A 56 2.48 -2.91 -1.96
CA VAL A 56 2.32 -4.14 -1.15
C VAL A 56 3.25 -5.24 -1.67
N THR A 57 3.25 -5.52 -2.99
CA THR A 57 4.14 -6.52 -3.60
C THR A 57 5.62 -6.23 -3.31
N GLN A 58 6.05 -4.97 -3.45
CA GLN A 58 7.44 -4.58 -3.20
C GLN A 58 7.85 -4.76 -1.74
N VAL A 59 6.95 -4.39 -0.81
CA VAL A 59 7.19 -4.53 0.63
C VAL A 59 7.25 -6.00 1.03
N VAL A 60 6.29 -6.83 0.59
CA VAL A 60 6.31 -8.28 0.84
C VAL A 60 7.56 -8.93 0.25
N ALA A 61 7.94 -8.57 -0.98
CA ALA A 61 9.16 -9.10 -1.63
C ALA A 61 10.41 -8.82 -0.81
N LYS A 62 10.55 -7.57 -0.34
CA LYS A 62 11.68 -7.14 0.49
C LYS A 62 11.76 -7.91 1.80
N GLU A 63 10.62 -8.18 2.41
CA GLU A 63 10.54 -8.70 3.79
C GLU A 63 10.69 -10.22 3.83
N PHE A 64 10.16 -10.91 2.82
CA PHE A 64 10.34 -12.34 2.62
C PHE A 64 11.67 -12.68 1.91
N GLY A 65 12.36 -11.69 1.35
CA GLY A 65 13.61 -11.89 0.60
C GLY A 65 13.43 -12.67 -0.70
N ILE A 66 12.26 -12.55 -1.35
CA ILE A 66 11.90 -13.26 -2.60
C ILE A 66 11.69 -12.27 -3.74
N PRO A 67 11.86 -12.69 -5.01
CA PRO A 67 11.59 -11.80 -6.15
C PRO A 67 10.10 -11.45 -6.23
N VAL A 68 9.80 -10.22 -6.66
CA VAL A 68 8.42 -9.72 -6.87
C VAL A 68 7.59 -10.62 -7.78
N SER A 69 8.21 -11.36 -8.70
CA SER A 69 7.55 -12.31 -9.61
C SER A 69 6.95 -13.52 -8.90
N LYS A 70 7.38 -13.83 -7.66
CA LYS A 70 6.79 -14.90 -6.83
C LYS A 70 5.59 -14.44 -6.01
N ILE A 71 5.26 -13.16 -6.05
CA ILE A 71 4.17 -12.58 -5.26
C ILE A 71 3.03 -12.21 -6.19
N LYS A 72 1.82 -12.63 -5.82
CA LYS A 72 0.59 -12.28 -6.52
C LYS A 72 -0.36 -11.61 -5.55
N VAL A 73 -0.72 -10.37 -5.85
CA VAL A 73 -1.76 -9.64 -5.11
C VAL A 73 -3.11 -9.91 -5.78
N THR A 74 -4.10 -10.32 -5.00
CA THR A 74 -5.49 -10.50 -5.47
C THR A 74 -6.33 -9.27 -5.19
N ALA A 75 -7.50 -9.18 -5.84
CA ALA A 75 -8.47 -8.17 -5.51
C ALA A 75 -8.92 -8.28 -4.04
N SER A 76 -9.19 -7.14 -3.44
CA SER A 76 -9.66 -7.03 -2.06
C SER A 76 -11.07 -7.58 -1.95
N THR A 77 -11.31 -8.46 -0.99
CA THR A 77 -12.63 -9.03 -0.71
C THR A 77 -12.90 -9.03 0.78
N THR A 78 -14.16 -8.88 1.15
CA THR A 78 -14.60 -8.96 2.57
C THR A 78 -14.46 -10.38 3.15
N LEU A 79 -14.26 -11.40 2.31
CA LEU A 79 -14.01 -12.77 2.73
C LEU A 79 -12.57 -12.97 3.23
N THR A 80 -11.60 -12.41 2.51
CA THR A 80 -10.16 -12.55 2.82
C THR A 80 -9.65 -11.44 3.74
N SER A 81 -10.31 -10.29 3.76
CA SER A 81 -9.92 -9.14 4.58
C SER A 81 -11.22 -8.44 5.03
N PRO A 82 -11.79 -8.82 6.19
CA PRO A 82 -12.98 -8.16 6.75
C PRO A 82 -12.62 -6.86 7.51
N GLU A 83 -13.64 -6.09 7.89
CA GLU A 83 -13.55 -4.95 8.83
C GLU A 83 -12.57 -3.81 8.46
N ASN A 84 -12.23 -3.67 7.18
CA ASN A 84 -11.36 -2.60 6.69
C ASN A 84 -12.05 -1.24 6.66
N THR A 85 -11.26 -0.18 6.85
CA THR A 85 -11.70 1.19 6.61
C THR A 85 -11.65 1.56 5.12
N THR A 86 -12.21 2.71 4.78
CA THR A 86 -12.21 3.25 3.41
C THR A 86 -10.79 3.58 2.95
N THR A 87 -10.46 3.21 1.72
CA THR A 87 -9.18 3.63 1.10
C THR A 87 -9.22 5.10 0.75
N GLY A 88 -8.43 5.92 1.45
CA GLY A 88 -8.39 7.36 1.27
C GLY A 88 -7.38 8.05 2.18
N GLY A 89 -7.42 9.38 2.20
CA GLY A 89 -6.61 10.20 3.12
C GLY A 89 -5.10 10.13 2.93
N SER A 90 -4.63 9.70 1.75
CA SER A 90 -3.21 9.49 1.45
C SER A 90 -2.51 8.43 2.32
N MET A 91 -3.26 7.62 3.06
CA MET A 91 -2.73 6.62 4.00
C MET A 91 -2.88 5.17 3.54
N GLY A 92 -3.80 4.91 2.61
CA GLY A 92 -4.24 3.54 2.30
C GLY A 92 -3.09 2.61 1.88
N SER A 93 -2.18 3.10 1.03
CA SER A 93 -1.06 2.29 0.53
C SER A 93 -0.05 1.95 1.63
N GLU A 94 0.22 2.89 2.53
CA GLU A 94 1.13 2.79 3.67
C GLU A 94 0.56 1.82 4.71
N SER A 95 -0.71 1.99 5.07
CA SER A 95 -1.37 1.10 6.02
C SER A 95 -1.45 -0.33 5.49
N CYS A 96 -1.84 -0.53 4.23
CA CYS A 96 -1.91 -1.87 3.61
C CYS A 96 -0.54 -2.56 3.53
N ALA A 97 0.51 -1.81 3.16
CA ALA A 97 1.87 -2.33 3.14
C ALA A 97 2.35 -2.70 4.55
N SER A 98 2.04 -1.87 5.56
CA SER A 98 2.43 -2.12 6.95
C SER A 98 1.76 -3.36 7.54
N VAL A 99 0.48 -3.62 7.23
CA VAL A 99 -0.18 -4.83 7.76
C VAL A 99 0.30 -6.11 7.08
N SER A 100 0.77 -6.00 5.82
CA SER A 100 1.33 -7.13 5.08
C SER A 100 2.64 -7.66 5.71
N VAL A 101 3.42 -6.81 6.38
CA VAL A 101 4.69 -7.22 7.04
C VAL A 101 4.51 -7.80 8.43
N SER A 102 3.40 -7.53 9.10
CA SER A 102 3.11 -8.10 10.43
C SER A 102 3.16 -9.63 10.44
N PHE A 103 2.85 -10.28 9.31
CA PHE A 103 2.94 -11.74 9.16
C PHE A 103 4.36 -12.29 9.20
N GLN A 104 5.39 -11.50 8.87
CA GLN A 104 6.77 -11.95 8.93
C GLN A 104 7.21 -12.29 10.37
N LEU A 105 6.62 -11.62 11.36
CA LEU A 105 6.86 -11.89 12.78
C LEU A 105 6.34 -13.29 13.16
N ALA A 106 5.18 -13.69 12.62
CA ALA A 106 4.54 -14.98 12.91
C ALA A 106 5.26 -16.18 12.27
N ILE A 107 6.02 -15.97 11.19
CA ILE A 107 6.76 -17.04 10.50
C ILE A 107 8.17 -17.24 11.11
N LYS A 108 8.71 -16.23 11.79
CA LYS A 108 10.06 -16.27 12.39
C LYS A 108 10.09 -16.66 13.88
N SER A 109 8.95 -16.73 14.56
CA SER A 109 8.80 -17.21 15.95
C SER A 109 8.60 -18.72 16.02
#